data_AF-A0A5K1G7Q8-F1
#
_entry.id   AF-A0A5K1G7Q8-F1
#
_cell.length_a   1.000
_cell.length_b   1.000
_cell.length_c   1.000
_cell.angle_alpha   90.00
_cell.angle_beta   90.00
_cell.angle_gamma   90.00
#
_symmetry.space_group_name_H-M   'P 1'
#
loop_
_entity.id
_entity.type
_entity.pdbx_description
1 polymer ?
#
loop_
_entity_poly.entity_id
_entity_poly.type
_entity_poly.pdbx_seq_one_letter_code
_entity_poly.pdbx_strand_id
1 'polypeptide(L)' 'MWPGLFQKAKEGGLDAIETYIFWNAHEPERRQ' A
#
# COMPACT_ATOMS: atom_id res chain seq x y z
N MET A 1 -10.10 3.33 6.56
CA MET A 1 -8.62 3.27 6.41
C MET A 1 -8.24 3.56 4.97
N TRP A 2 -7.96 2.55 4.12
CA TRP A 2 -7.47 2.76 2.75
C TRP A 2 -8.35 3.60 1.82
N PRO A 3 -9.68 3.37 1.71
CA PRO A 3 -10.53 4.19 0.84
C PRO A 3 -10.49 5.69 1.17
N GLY A 4 -10.44 6.02 2.48
CA GLY A 4 -10.34 7.42 2.93
C GLY A 4 -8.96 8.04 2.69
N LEU A 5 -7.89 7.25 2.73
CA LEU A 5 -6.54 7.71 2.37
C LEU A 5 -6.45 8.02 0.87
N PHE A 6 -7.03 7.17 0.02
CA PHE A 6 -7.10 7.43 -1.42
C PHE A 6 -7.93 8.67 -1.76
N GLN A 7 -9.07 8.85 -1.09
CA GLN A 7 -9.91 10.03 -1.24
C GLN A 7 -9.10 11.32 -0.93
N LYS A 8 -8.42 11.36 0.22
CA LYS A 8 -7.59 12.50 0.63
C LYS A 8 -6.41 12.74 -0.31
N ALA A 9 -5.77 11.68 -0.81
CA ALA A 9 -4.68 11.80 -1.77
C ALA A 9 -5.15 12.46 -3.08
N LYS A 10 -6.31 12.05 -3.59
CA LYS A 10 -6.92 12.67 -4.78
C LYS A 10 -7.31 14.13 -4.54
N GLU A 11 -7.94 14.42 -3.41
CA GLU A 11 -8.29 15.80 -3.01
C GLU A 11 -7.05 16.70 -2.85
N GLY A 12 -5.93 16.11 -2.41
CA GLY A 12 -4.63 16.78 -2.31
C GLY A 12 -3.87 16.91 -3.64
N GLY A 13 -4.43 16.44 -4.76
CA GLY A 13 -3.81 16.53 -6.09
C GLY A 13 -2.69 15.53 -6.35
N LEU A 14 -2.57 14.47 -5.55
CA LEU A 14 -1.62 13.39 -5.81
C LEU A 14 -2.13 12.48 -6.95
N ASP A 15 -1.22 12.10 -7.85
CA ASP A 15 -1.48 11.25 -9.02
C ASP A 15 -0.98 9.81 -8.86
N ALA A 16 -0.06 9.57 -7.91
CA ALA A 16 0.48 8.26 -7.60
C ALA A 16 0.47 7.96 -6.09
N ILE A 17 0.44 6.66 -5.77
CA ILE A 17 0.67 6.14 -4.43
C ILE A 17 1.81 5.14 -4.50
N GLU A 18 2.87 5.41 -3.74
CA GLU A 18 4.01 4.52 -3.61
C GLU A 18 3.91 3.75 -2.29
N THR A 19 4.11 2.43 -2.35
CA THR A 19 4.12 1.58 -1.17
C THR A 19 5.13 0.46 -1.33
N TYR A 20 5.74 0.05 -0.22
CA TYR A 20 6.53 -1.16 -0.17
C TYR A 20 5.64 -2.39 -0.04
N ILE A 21 6.19 -3.53 -0.47
CA ILE A 21 5.65 -4.84 -0.16
C ILE A 21 6.45 -5.43 1.00
N PHE A 22 5.73 -5.75 2.07
CA PHE A 22 6.30 -6.45 3.22
C PHE A 22 6.40 -7.94 2.91
N TRP A 23 7.50 -8.36 2.27
CA TRP A 23 7.68 -9.73 1.80
C TRP A 23 7.67 -10.76 2.92
N ASN A 24 8.16 -10.42 4.11
CA ASN A 24 8.12 -11.28 5.30
C ASN A 24 6.71 -11.73 5.71
N ALA A 25 5.67 -10.94 5.42
CA ALA A 25 4.28 -11.34 5.65
C ALA A 25 3.73 -12.24 4.52
N HIS A 26 4.27 -12.11 3.31
CA HIS A 26 3.86 -12.87 2.13
C HIS A 26 4.60 -14.22 2.00
N GLU A 27 5.85 -14.28 2.48
CA GLU A 27 6.63 -15.50 2.66
C GLU A 27 7.11 -15.59 4.11
N PRO A 28 6.24 -16.00 5.06
CA PRO A 28 6.63 -16.19 6.45
C PRO A 28 7.65 -17.33 6.60
N GLU A 29 7.52 -18.36 5.77
CA GLU A 29 8.39 -19.52 5.71
C GLU A 29 8.86 -19.74 4.26
N ARG A 30 10.17 -19.96 4.09
CA ARG A 30 10.80 -19.97 2.78
C ARG A 30 10.34 -21.17 1.93
N ARG A 31 9.76 -20.90 0.75
CA ARG A 31 9.31 -21.90 -0.26
C ARG A 31 8.24 -22.91 0.21
N GLN A 32 7.26 -22.47 0.99
CA GLN A 32 6.06 -23.29 1.26
C GLN A 32 4.98 -23.13 0.22
#